data_AF-A0A0F9RJZ4-F1
#
_entry.id   AF-A0A0F9RJZ4-F1
#
_cell.length_a   1.000
_cell.length_b   1.000
_cell.length_c   1.000
_cell.angle_alpha   90.00
_cell.angle_beta   90.00
_cell.angle_gamma   90.00
#
_symmetry.space_group_name_H-M   'P 1'
#
loop_
_entity.id
_entity.type
_entity.pdbx_description
1 polymer ?
#
loop_
_entity_poly.entity_id
_entity_poly.type
_entity_poly.pdbx_seq_one_letter_code
_entity_poly.pdbx_strand_id
1 'polypeptide(L)'
;MCEMLELYTPEYEVTNTKERITIDLLKDGQDFLIQFEINHDFLLDTVSLVYKYLRNNRKIPHNVFKFFIASYYVISRHPFSFPSHETKKDFCQKFGLPVSSLEYCVEKITDSLNYIKILDDMNFPYFIDPKRDISLNFIKKLIKAKVDKAMMSFLLSNQPINSQILTEELIYEVIFRQKAFPEELFRQLYEIVFEYIERAFSDYHQYINLQKKYFI
;
A
#
# COMPACT_ATOMS: atom_id res chain seq x y z
N MET A 1 31.89 -9.30 -14.17
CA MET A 1 32.16 -7.85 -14.08
C MET A 1 30.83 -7.18 -13.79
N CYS A 2 30.60 -6.72 -12.56
CA CYS A 2 29.45 -5.87 -12.26
C CYS A 2 29.72 -4.50 -12.88
N GLU A 3 28.85 -4.06 -13.78
CA GLU A 3 28.80 -2.66 -14.19
C GLU A 3 28.33 -1.84 -12.99
N MET A 4 29.24 -1.11 -12.35
CA MET A 4 28.86 0.00 -11.49
C MET A 4 28.22 1.07 -12.38
N LEU A 5 26.96 1.42 -12.09
CA LEU A 5 26.36 2.64 -12.61
C LEU A 5 27.06 3.83 -11.96
N GLU A 6 28.15 4.29 -12.58
CA GLU A 6 28.73 5.60 -12.28
C GLU A 6 27.78 6.67 -12.82
N LEU A 7 26.94 7.20 -11.92
CA LEU A 7 26.15 8.40 -12.20
C LEU A 7 27.14 9.56 -12.36
N TYR A 8 27.50 9.88 -13.61
CA TYR A 8 28.22 11.11 -13.95
C TYR A 8 27.53 12.29 -13.26
N THR A 9 28.26 13.00 -12.39
CA THR A 9 27.86 14.29 -11.83
C THR A 9 28.51 15.38 -12.66
N PRO A 10 27.80 16.06 -13.59
CA PRO A 10 28.28 17.31 -14.13
C PRO A 10 28.46 18.28 -12.97
N GLU A 11 29.51 19.09 -12.98
CA GLU A 11 29.73 20.16 -12.01
C GLU A 11 28.56 21.16 -12.05
N TYR A 12 27.50 20.89 -11.29
CA TYR A 12 26.40 21.81 -11.07
C TYR A 12 26.79 22.77 -9.95
N GLU A 13 26.73 24.08 -10.21
CA GLU A 13 26.64 25.07 -9.15
C GLU A 13 25.52 24.65 -8.19
N VAL A 14 25.90 24.38 -6.94
CA VAL A 14 25.03 23.64 -6.02
C VAL A 14 23.97 24.56 -5.42
N THR A 15 22.94 24.86 -6.21
CA THR A 15 21.73 25.53 -5.75
C THR A 15 21.05 24.70 -4.65
N ASN A 16 20.61 25.36 -3.57
CA ASN A 16 19.84 24.74 -2.47
C ASN A 16 18.42 24.40 -2.95
N THR A 17 18.32 23.45 -3.87
CA THR A 17 17.05 22.94 -4.39
C THR A 17 16.40 22.03 -3.37
N LYS A 18 15.06 21.94 -3.42
CA LYS A 18 14.30 21.03 -2.56
C LYS A 18 14.77 19.59 -2.73
N GLU A 19 15.16 19.20 -3.94
CA GLU A 19 15.70 17.90 -4.29
C GLU A 19 16.98 17.59 -3.53
N ARG A 20 17.94 18.53 -3.49
CA ARG A 20 19.17 18.37 -2.72
C ARG A 20 18.88 18.22 -1.23
N ILE A 21 18.06 19.12 -0.66
CA ILE A 21 17.65 19.05 0.74
C ILE A 21 16.99 17.71 1.04
N THR A 22 16.16 17.20 0.11
CA THR A 22 15.52 15.90 0.27
C THR A 22 16.57 14.79 0.36
N ILE A 23 17.57 14.76 -0.53
CA ILE A 23 18.64 13.75 -0.50
C ILE A 23 19.41 13.79 0.82
N ASP A 24 19.80 14.98 1.29
CA ASP A 24 20.50 15.15 2.57
C ASP A 24 19.64 14.62 3.73
N LEU A 25 18.35 14.97 3.76
CA LEU A 25 17.40 14.49 4.77
C LEU A 25 17.18 12.96 4.75
N LEU A 26 17.30 12.30 3.60
CA LEU A 26 17.20 10.84 3.53
C LEU A 26 18.39 10.18 4.22
N LYS A 27 19.60 10.71 4.03
CA LYS A 27 20.80 10.22 4.69
C LYS A 27 20.72 10.47 6.20
N ASP A 28 20.39 11.70 6.60
CA ASP A 28 20.23 12.06 8.01
C ASP A 28 19.14 11.20 8.69
N GLY A 29 18.04 10.94 7.98
CA GLY A 29 16.96 10.09 8.47
C GLY A 29 17.35 8.62 8.61
N GLN A 30 18.15 8.10 7.68
CA GLN A 30 18.73 6.76 7.78
C GLN A 30 19.64 6.65 9.01
N ASP A 31 20.57 7.60 9.17
CA ASP A 31 21.52 7.63 10.29
C ASP A 31 20.78 7.80 11.64
N PHE A 32 19.70 8.59 11.66
CA PHE A 32 18.80 8.73 12.80
C PHE A 32 18.10 7.41 13.16
N LEU A 33 17.59 6.67 12.18
CA LEU A 33 16.90 5.40 12.42
C LEU A 33 17.82 4.30 12.94
N ILE A 34 19.07 4.26 12.49
CA ILE A 34 20.09 3.27 12.91
C ILE A 34 20.45 3.41 14.40
N GLN A 35 20.20 4.58 15.01
CA GLN A 35 20.42 4.78 16.44
C GLN A 35 19.42 4.01 17.32
N PHE A 36 18.34 3.49 16.73
CA PHE A 36 17.32 2.69 17.41
C PHE A 36 17.43 1.21 17.06
N GLU A 37 16.94 0.34 17.94
CA GLU A 37 16.83 -1.11 17.70
C GLU A 37 15.65 -1.43 16.77
N ILE A 38 15.75 -1.00 15.51
CA ILE A 38 14.77 -1.31 14.46
C ILE A 38 15.16 -2.56 13.67
N ASN A 39 14.17 -3.19 13.02
CA ASN A 39 14.47 -4.21 12.01
C ASN A 39 15.10 -3.55 10.77
N HIS A 40 16.38 -3.83 10.53
CA HIS A 40 17.12 -3.29 9.40
C HIS A 40 16.57 -3.71 8.03
N ASP A 41 15.84 -4.82 7.95
CA ASP A 41 15.18 -5.24 6.70
C ASP A 41 14.14 -4.21 6.23
N PHE A 42 13.59 -3.40 7.16
CA PHE A 42 12.62 -2.35 6.86
C PHE A 42 13.25 -0.98 6.62
N LEU A 43 14.57 -0.82 6.81
CA LEU A 43 15.22 0.49 6.79
C LEU A 43 15.06 1.17 5.42
N LEU A 44 15.36 0.45 4.34
CA LEU A 44 15.30 1.01 2.99
C LEU A 44 13.86 1.38 2.61
N ASP A 45 12.89 0.53 2.93
CA ASP A 45 11.48 0.79 2.67
C ASP A 45 10.96 1.97 3.48
N THR A 46 11.42 2.11 4.72
CA THR A 46 11.11 3.24 5.61
C THR A 46 11.61 4.56 5.01
N VAL A 47 12.88 4.63 4.61
CA VAL A 47 13.48 5.83 4.00
C VAL A 47 12.81 6.13 2.65
N SER A 48 12.54 5.10 1.85
CA SER A 48 11.83 5.19 0.57
C SER A 48 10.42 5.77 0.76
N LEU A 49 9.71 5.40 1.82
CA LEU A 49 8.39 5.94 2.14
C LEU A 49 8.43 7.45 2.43
N VAL A 50 9.40 7.91 3.24
CA VAL A 50 9.61 9.34 3.48
C VAL A 50 9.97 10.08 2.19
N TYR A 51 10.84 9.51 1.36
CA TYR A 51 11.19 10.09 0.05
C TYR A 51 9.94 10.31 -0.82
N LYS A 52 9.08 9.29 -0.95
CA LYS A 52 7.82 9.41 -1.70
C LYS A 52 6.94 10.53 -1.13
N TYR A 53 6.82 10.60 0.20
CA TYR A 53 6.05 11.63 0.88
C TYR A 53 6.60 13.05 0.59
N LEU A 54 7.91 13.28 0.75
CA LEU A 54 8.55 14.57 0.48
C LEU A 54 8.45 14.98 -0.99
N ARG A 55 8.51 14.01 -1.91
CA ARG A 55 8.34 14.26 -3.35
C ARG A 55 6.90 14.71 -3.67
N ASN A 56 5.90 14.07 -3.09
CA ASN A 56 4.49 14.39 -3.35
C ASN A 56 4.02 15.70 -2.68
N ASN A 57 4.68 16.13 -1.61
CA ASN A 57 4.30 17.33 -0.87
C ASN A 57 5.10 18.55 -1.30
N ARG A 58 4.47 19.73 -1.35
CA ARG A 58 5.16 20.98 -1.77
C ARG A 58 6.20 21.46 -0.75
N LYS A 59 5.91 21.32 0.54
CA LYS A 59 6.75 21.81 1.65
C LYS A 59 7.36 20.64 2.41
N ILE A 60 8.59 20.84 2.88
CA ILE A 60 9.25 19.91 3.81
C ILE A 60 8.66 20.19 5.21
N PRO A 61 8.21 19.17 5.95
CA PRO A 61 7.73 19.34 7.32
C PRO A 61 8.83 19.90 8.23
N HIS A 62 8.43 20.70 9.23
CA HIS A 62 9.40 21.30 10.16
C HIS A 62 10.23 20.25 10.92
N ASN A 63 9.63 19.10 11.28
CA ASN A 63 10.34 18.00 11.92
C ASN A 63 10.14 16.71 11.12
N VAL A 64 11.02 16.48 10.15
CA VAL A 64 10.97 15.31 9.27
C VAL A 64 11.36 14.01 9.98
N PHE A 65 12.14 14.06 11.06
CA PHE A 65 12.54 12.86 11.82
C PHE A 65 11.34 12.10 12.40
N LYS A 66 10.28 12.81 12.79
CA LYS A 66 9.00 12.18 13.19
C LYS A 66 8.36 11.36 12.04
N PHE A 67 8.53 11.79 10.80
CA PHE A 67 8.03 11.08 9.62
C PHE A 67 8.84 9.81 9.32
N PHE A 68 10.13 9.74 9.70
CA PHE A 68 10.89 8.50 9.62
C PHE A 68 10.37 7.44 10.61
N ILE A 69 10.10 7.83 11.86
CA ILE A 69 9.49 6.93 12.86
C ILE A 69 8.10 6.48 12.42
N ALA A 70 7.27 7.40 11.91
CA ALA A 70 5.95 7.08 11.40
C ALA A 70 5.99 6.18 10.15
N SER A 71 6.97 6.40 9.27
CA SER A 71 7.19 5.52 8.12
C SER A 71 7.59 4.12 8.57
N TYR A 72 8.45 3.99 9.57
CA TYR A 72 8.83 2.69 10.13
C TYR A 72 7.61 1.98 10.72
N TYR A 73 6.75 2.71 11.45
CA TYR A 73 5.48 2.17 11.94
C TYR A 73 4.64 1.61 10.79
N VAL A 74 4.43 2.38 9.72
CA VAL A 74 3.65 1.96 8.54
C VAL A 74 4.24 0.71 7.88
N ILE A 75 5.55 0.68 7.64
CA ILE A 75 6.24 -0.44 6.99
C ILE A 75 6.19 -1.71 7.86
N SER A 76 6.43 -1.58 9.16
CA SER A 76 6.36 -2.71 10.11
C SER A 76 4.94 -3.31 10.25
N ARG A 77 3.93 -2.60 9.75
CA ARG A 77 2.51 -2.94 9.77
C ARG A 77 1.98 -3.35 8.40
N HIS A 78 2.82 -3.94 7.57
CA HIS A 78 2.35 -4.64 6.38
C HIS A 78 1.46 -5.85 6.77
N PRO A 79 0.44 -6.25 5.98
CA PRO A 79 -0.40 -7.41 6.31
C PRO A 79 0.39 -8.69 6.64
N PHE A 80 1.45 -8.99 5.88
CA PHE A 80 2.33 -10.15 6.17
C PHE A 80 3.11 -10.08 7.49
N SER A 81 3.10 -8.95 8.19
CA SER A 81 3.63 -8.83 9.54
C SER A 81 2.62 -9.29 10.60
N PHE A 82 1.44 -9.78 10.22
CA PHE A 82 0.47 -10.33 11.16
C PHE A 82 1.07 -11.55 11.90
N PRO A 83 0.87 -11.67 13.24
CA PRO A 83 0.25 -10.69 14.12
C PRO A 83 1.24 -9.59 14.56
N SER A 84 0.86 -8.33 14.41
CA SER A 84 1.64 -7.18 14.91
C SER A 84 0.84 -6.44 15.98
N HIS A 85 0.78 -6.97 17.20
CA HIS A 85 -0.09 -6.45 18.26
C HIS A 85 0.60 -5.49 19.24
N GLU A 86 1.71 -4.87 18.83
CA GLU A 86 2.33 -3.83 19.65
C GLU A 86 1.41 -2.60 19.77
N THR A 87 1.24 -2.03 20.97
CA THR A 87 0.41 -0.82 21.08
C THR A 87 1.16 0.40 20.53
N LYS A 88 0.43 1.42 20.03
CA LYS A 88 1.06 2.69 19.63
C LYS A 88 1.88 3.32 20.76
N LYS A 89 1.44 3.14 22.01
CA LYS A 89 2.12 3.67 23.19
C LYS A 89 3.49 3.00 23.38
N ASP A 90 3.53 1.67 23.31
CA ASP A 90 4.77 0.90 23.47
C ASP A 90 5.74 1.19 22.31
N PHE A 91 5.22 1.21 21.08
CA PHE A 91 5.99 1.61 19.91
C PHE A 91 6.60 3.00 20.08
N CYS A 92 5.78 3.99 20.47
CA CYS A 92 6.21 5.38 20.65
C CYS A 92 7.27 5.56 21.75
N GLN A 93 7.20 4.75 22.81
CA GLN A 93 8.15 4.81 23.93
C GLN A 93 9.58 4.50 23.48
N LYS A 94 9.76 3.58 22.52
CA LYS A 94 11.07 3.21 21.95
C LYS A 94 11.78 4.40 21.27
N PHE A 95 11.01 5.35 20.76
CA PHE A 95 11.51 6.50 20.00
C PHE A 95 11.38 7.83 20.74
N GLY A 96 10.89 7.83 21.98
CA GLY A 96 10.61 9.07 22.73
C GLY A 96 9.59 9.99 22.03
N LEU A 97 8.66 9.43 21.26
CA LEU A 97 7.70 10.18 20.45
C LEU A 97 6.32 10.24 21.13
N PRO A 98 5.61 11.38 21.20
CA PRO A 98 4.22 11.39 21.65
C PRO A 98 3.31 10.64 20.67
N VAL A 99 2.34 9.88 21.19
CA VAL A 99 1.37 9.12 20.36
C VAL A 99 0.64 10.02 19.36
N SER A 100 0.24 11.23 19.78
CA SER A 100 -0.41 12.21 18.88
C SER A 100 0.48 12.66 17.72
N SER A 101 1.80 12.73 17.94
CA SER A 101 2.76 13.02 16.86
C SER A 101 2.86 11.85 15.88
N LEU A 102 2.87 10.61 16.38
CA LEU A 102 2.85 9.43 15.52
C LEU A 102 1.59 9.41 14.67
N GLU A 103 0.41 9.57 15.28
CA GLU A 103 -0.88 9.54 14.59
C GLU A 103 -0.97 10.59 13.50
N TYR A 104 -0.59 11.83 13.81
CA TYR A 104 -0.52 12.90 12.82
C TYR A 104 0.40 12.55 11.65
N CYS A 105 1.62 12.06 11.92
CA CYS A 105 2.58 11.78 10.85
C CYS A 105 2.13 10.58 10.00
N VAL A 106 1.60 9.52 10.62
CA VAL A 106 1.05 8.35 9.94
C VAL A 106 -0.08 8.78 9.01
N GLU A 107 -1.06 9.52 9.52
CA GLU A 107 -2.19 10.04 8.73
C GLU A 107 -1.69 10.86 7.53
N LYS A 108 -0.75 11.80 7.74
CA LYS A 108 -0.20 12.62 6.65
C LYS A 108 0.51 11.80 5.59
N ILE A 109 1.27 10.76 5.98
CA ILE A 109 1.96 9.89 5.03
C ILE A 109 0.93 9.06 4.25
N THR A 110 0.02 8.39 4.96
CA THR A 110 -0.94 7.47 4.34
C THR A 110 -1.89 8.20 3.41
N ASP A 111 -2.39 9.36 3.79
CA ASP A 111 -3.30 10.17 2.97
C ASP A 111 -2.59 10.70 1.73
N SER A 112 -1.37 11.25 1.89
CA SER A 112 -0.60 11.80 0.77
C SER A 112 -0.22 10.75 -0.28
N LEU A 113 -0.16 9.48 0.12
CA LEU A 113 0.25 8.37 -0.74
C LEU A 113 -0.91 7.42 -1.09
N ASN A 114 -2.12 7.70 -0.57
CA ASN A 114 -3.33 6.89 -0.68
C ASN A 114 -3.17 5.44 -0.18
N TYR A 115 -2.41 5.23 0.89
CA TYR A 115 -2.31 3.89 1.47
C TYR A 115 -3.67 3.38 1.92
N ILE A 116 -3.93 2.10 1.66
CA ILE A 116 -5.13 1.43 2.17
C ILE A 116 -4.82 0.99 3.59
N LYS A 117 -5.63 1.44 4.54
CA LYS A 117 -5.56 1.02 5.94
C LYS A 117 -6.64 -0.04 6.20
N ILE A 118 -6.23 -1.17 6.75
CA ILE A 118 -7.13 -2.23 7.22
C ILE A 118 -6.91 -2.48 8.71
N LEU A 119 -7.87 -3.11 9.37
CA LEU A 119 -7.83 -3.41 10.79
C LEU A 119 -8.03 -4.91 11.03
N ASP A 120 -7.23 -5.49 11.92
CA ASP A 120 -7.56 -6.83 12.43
C ASP A 120 -8.74 -6.78 13.43
N ASP A 121 -9.13 -7.95 13.93
CA ASP A 121 -10.21 -8.10 14.91
C ASP A 121 -9.93 -7.38 16.24
N MET A 122 -8.66 -7.08 16.54
CA MET A 122 -8.23 -6.32 17.71
C MET A 122 -8.08 -4.81 17.43
N ASN A 123 -8.46 -4.35 16.23
CA ASN A 123 -8.32 -2.98 15.74
C ASN A 123 -6.87 -2.49 15.60
N PHE A 124 -5.89 -3.38 15.46
CA PHE A 124 -4.55 -2.97 15.07
C PHE A 124 -4.51 -2.65 13.56
N PRO A 125 -3.87 -1.52 13.17
CA PRO A 125 -3.83 -1.12 11.78
C PRO A 125 -2.75 -1.85 11.00
N TYR A 126 -3.09 -2.20 9.75
CA TYR A 126 -2.15 -2.62 8.72
C TYR A 126 -2.29 -1.74 7.49
N PHE A 127 -1.20 -1.57 6.75
CA PHE A 127 -1.13 -0.62 5.65
C PHE A 127 -0.63 -1.28 4.36
N ILE A 128 -1.32 -0.99 3.26
CA ILE A 128 -1.07 -1.56 1.93
C ILE A 128 -0.80 -0.40 0.96
N ASP A 129 0.35 -0.43 0.26
CA ASP A 129 0.67 0.54 -0.80
C ASP A 129 -0.16 0.19 -2.05
N PRO A 130 -1.20 0.96 -2.43
CA PRO A 130 -2.08 0.58 -3.53
C PRO A 130 -1.38 0.46 -4.89
N LYS A 131 -0.20 1.06 -5.05
CA LYS A 131 0.55 1.12 -6.31
C LYS A 131 1.63 0.05 -6.39
N ARG A 132 2.30 -0.26 -5.27
CA ARG A 132 3.52 -1.09 -5.27
C ARG A 132 3.41 -2.40 -4.51
N ASP A 133 2.36 -2.57 -3.71
CA ASP A 133 2.14 -3.81 -2.98
C ASP A 133 2.02 -5.00 -3.94
N ILE A 134 2.90 -5.98 -3.78
CA ILE A 134 3.01 -7.13 -4.68
C ILE A 134 1.75 -7.98 -4.61
N SER A 135 1.26 -8.24 -3.39
CA SER A 135 0.07 -9.03 -3.14
C SER A 135 -1.17 -8.39 -3.73
N LEU A 136 -1.39 -7.10 -3.48
CA LEU A 136 -2.51 -6.37 -4.03
C LEU A 136 -2.44 -6.30 -5.56
N ASN A 137 -1.26 -6.08 -6.14
CA ASN A 137 -1.08 -6.06 -7.59
C ASN A 137 -1.37 -7.43 -8.22
N PHE A 138 -1.01 -8.51 -7.54
CA PHE A 138 -1.37 -9.87 -7.94
C PHE A 138 -2.89 -10.10 -7.87
N ILE A 139 -3.52 -9.72 -6.77
CA ILE A 139 -4.97 -9.79 -6.57
C ILE A 139 -5.72 -9.02 -7.66
N LYS A 140 -5.31 -7.78 -7.97
CA LYS A 140 -5.90 -6.97 -9.05
C LYS A 140 -5.85 -7.67 -10.42
N LYS A 141 -4.76 -8.37 -10.73
CA LYS A 141 -4.62 -9.13 -11.98
C LYS A 141 -5.58 -10.33 -12.01
N LEU A 142 -5.71 -11.05 -10.89
CA LEU A 142 -6.67 -12.15 -10.76
C LEU A 142 -8.12 -11.64 -10.92
N ILE A 143 -8.45 -10.53 -10.28
CA ILE A 143 -9.77 -9.87 -10.38
C ILE A 143 -10.09 -9.60 -11.85
N LYS A 144 -9.18 -8.92 -12.56
CA LYS A 144 -9.36 -8.61 -13.97
C LYS A 144 -9.64 -9.87 -14.80
N ALA A 145 -8.81 -10.90 -14.67
CA ALA A 145 -8.98 -12.14 -15.43
C ALA A 145 -10.32 -12.84 -15.15
N LYS A 146 -10.77 -12.84 -13.89
CA LYS A 146 -12.03 -13.45 -13.46
C LYS A 146 -13.25 -12.65 -13.93
N VAL A 147 -13.21 -11.33 -13.81
CA VAL A 147 -14.26 -10.41 -14.29
C VAL A 147 -14.40 -10.49 -15.81
N ASP A 148 -13.29 -10.46 -16.55
CA ASP A 148 -13.29 -10.57 -18.02
C ASP A 148 -13.95 -11.89 -18.46
N LYS A 149 -13.61 -13.00 -17.79
CA LYS A 149 -14.21 -14.31 -18.07
C LYS A 149 -15.71 -14.32 -17.74
N ALA A 150 -16.11 -13.83 -16.57
CA ALA A 150 -17.51 -13.78 -16.15
C ALA A 150 -18.34 -12.92 -17.11
N MET A 151 -17.80 -11.79 -17.54
CA MET A 151 -18.44 -10.90 -18.51
C MET A 151 -18.63 -11.57 -19.87
N MET A 152 -17.62 -12.26 -20.39
CA MET A 152 -17.76 -12.99 -21.66
C MET A 152 -18.81 -14.11 -21.55
N SER A 153 -18.86 -14.84 -20.43
CA SER A 153 -19.93 -15.81 -20.19
C SER A 153 -21.30 -15.15 -20.19
N PHE A 154 -21.48 -14.00 -19.55
CA PHE A 154 -22.72 -13.24 -19.56
C PHE A 154 -23.12 -12.77 -20.97
N LEU A 155 -22.18 -12.22 -21.73
CA LEU A 155 -22.42 -11.74 -23.10
C LEU A 155 -22.80 -12.87 -24.07
N LEU A 156 -22.20 -14.05 -23.92
CA LEU A 156 -22.42 -15.19 -24.83
C LEU A 156 -23.60 -16.08 -24.43
N SER A 157 -23.89 -16.19 -23.13
CA SER A 157 -24.84 -17.18 -22.61
C SER A 157 -25.91 -16.62 -21.67
N ASN A 158 -26.00 -15.29 -21.51
CA ASN A 158 -26.93 -14.58 -20.62
C ASN A 158 -26.88 -15.09 -19.16
N GLN A 159 -25.78 -15.69 -18.72
CA GLN A 159 -25.64 -16.17 -17.35
C GLN A 159 -25.45 -15.01 -16.38
N PRO A 160 -26.35 -14.81 -15.39
CA PRO A 160 -26.24 -13.69 -14.46
C PRO A 160 -24.95 -13.79 -13.65
N ILE A 161 -24.29 -12.65 -13.45
CA ILE A 161 -23.07 -12.56 -12.66
C ILE A 161 -23.44 -12.12 -11.25
N ASN A 162 -22.97 -12.87 -10.26
CA ASN A 162 -23.08 -12.52 -8.85
C ASN A 162 -21.68 -12.14 -8.33
N SER A 163 -21.50 -10.87 -7.95
CA SER A 163 -20.20 -10.36 -7.51
C SER A 163 -19.78 -10.89 -6.15
N GLN A 164 -20.72 -11.23 -5.26
CA GLN A 164 -20.42 -11.86 -3.98
C GLN A 164 -19.80 -13.25 -4.18
N ILE A 165 -20.39 -14.10 -5.04
CA ILE A 165 -19.84 -15.43 -5.35
C ILE A 165 -18.45 -15.31 -5.97
N LEU A 166 -18.28 -14.39 -6.92
CA LEU A 166 -16.97 -14.16 -7.56
C LEU A 166 -15.91 -13.71 -6.55
N THR A 167 -16.31 -12.88 -5.58
CA THR A 167 -15.47 -12.41 -4.49
C THR A 167 -15.03 -13.56 -3.60
N GLU A 168 -15.96 -14.41 -3.16
CA GLU A 168 -15.67 -15.59 -2.32
C GLU A 168 -14.69 -16.55 -3.00
N GLU A 169 -14.92 -16.88 -4.28
CA GLU A 169 -14.04 -17.73 -5.05
C GLU A 169 -12.62 -17.15 -5.16
N LEU A 170 -12.52 -15.84 -5.37
CA LEU A 170 -11.24 -15.17 -5.54
C LEU A 170 -10.46 -15.09 -4.23
N ILE A 171 -11.12 -14.79 -3.12
CA ILE A 171 -10.47 -14.76 -1.81
C ILE A 171 -9.99 -16.14 -1.42
N TYR A 172 -10.81 -17.18 -1.67
CA TYR A 172 -10.40 -18.55 -1.43
C TYR A 172 -9.12 -18.90 -2.23
N GLU A 173 -9.06 -18.49 -3.50
CA GLU A 173 -7.87 -18.64 -4.32
C GLU A 173 -6.65 -17.86 -3.78
N VAL A 174 -6.85 -16.61 -3.38
CA VAL A 174 -5.78 -15.72 -2.89
C VAL A 174 -5.19 -16.21 -1.56
N ILE A 175 -6.02 -16.57 -0.59
CA ILE A 175 -5.59 -16.95 0.75
C ILE A 175 -5.10 -18.41 0.76
N PHE A 176 -5.93 -19.35 0.31
CA PHE A 176 -5.65 -20.76 0.53
C PHE A 176 -4.78 -21.40 -0.56
N ARG A 177 -4.93 -20.98 -1.83
CA ARG A 177 -4.14 -21.55 -2.93
C ARG A 177 -2.83 -20.81 -3.13
N GLN A 178 -2.90 -19.48 -3.19
CA GLN A 178 -1.75 -18.65 -3.54
C GLN A 178 -0.99 -18.12 -2.31
N LYS A 179 -1.59 -18.19 -1.11
CA LYS A 179 -1.01 -17.66 0.14
C LYS A 179 -0.52 -16.21 -0.02
N ALA A 180 -1.23 -15.44 -0.83
CA ALA A 180 -0.87 -14.07 -1.18
C ALA A 180 -1.40 -13.04 -0.17
N PHE A 181 -2.10 -13.49 0.87
CA PHE A 181 -2.58 -12.64 1.96
C PHE A 181 -2.82 -13.49 3.23
N PRO A 182 -2.64 -12.93 4.45
CA PRO A 182 -2.96 -13.64 5.69
C PRO A 182 -4.44 -14.00 5.80
N GLU A 183 -4.73 -15.18 6.33
CA GLU A 183 -6.11 -15.67 6.51
C GLU A 183 -6.87 -14.87 7.56
N GLU A 184 -6.18 -14.42 8.60
CA GLU A 184 -6.75 -13.69 9.73
C GLU A 184 -7.29 -12.31 9.33
N LEU A 185 -6.85 -11.79 8.17
CA LEU A 185 -7.32 -10.53 7.61
C LEU A 185 -8.38 -10.75 6.51
N PHE A 186 -8.99 -11.95 6.44
CA PHE A 186 -9.99 -12.35 5.45
C PHE A 186 -11.09 -11.30 5.26
N ARG A 187 -11.68 -10.81 6.36
CA ARG A 187 -12.82 -9.88 6.29
C ARG A 187 -12.45 -8.57 5.59
N GLN A 188 -11.31 -8.01 5.94
CA GLN A 188 -10.81 -6.78 5.33
C GLN A 188 -10.42 -7.00 3.87
N LEU A 189 -9.81 -8.14 3.56
CA LEU A 189 -9.50 -8.50 2.18
C LEU A 189 -10.78 -8.66 1.35
N TYR A 190 -11.84 -9.23 1.93
CA TYR A 190 -13.13 -9.38 1.26
C TYR A 190 -13.68 -8.03 0.81
N GLU A 191 -13.73 -7.06 1.72
CA GLU A 191 -14.23 -5.72 1.43
C GLU A 191 -13.42 -5.06 0.30
N ILE A 192 -12.09 -5.18 0.34
CA ILE A 192 -11.20 -4.66 -0.71
C ILE A 192 -11.48 -5.34 -2.06
N VAL A 193 -11.49 -6.67 -2.09
CA VAL A 193 -11.69 -7.44 -3.33
C VAL A 193 -13.06 -7.17 -3.94
N PHE A 194 -14.11 -7.14 -3.12
CA PHE A 194 -15.47 -6.82 -3.54
C PHE A 194 -15.54 -5.45 -4.22
N GLU A 195 -14.94 -4.42 -3.61
CA GLU A 195 -14.92 -3.07 -4.16
C GLU A 195 -14.18 -3.02 -5.52
N TYR A 196 -13.07 -3.75 -5.67
CA TYR A 196 -12.36 -3.84 -6.94
C TYR A 196 -13.15 -4.59 -8.01
N ILE A 197 -13.91 -5.63 -7.65
CA ILE A 197 -14.78 -6.37 -8.57
C ILE A 197 -15.92 -5.47 -9.05
N GLU A 198 -16.62 -4.79 -8.15
CA GLU A 198 -17.72 -3.88 -8.50
C GLU A 198 -17.24 -2.76 -9.43
N ARG A 199 -16.07 -2.18 -9.15
CA ARG A 199 -15.44 -1.20 -10.05
C ARG A 199 -15.13 -1.78 -11.42
N ALA A 200 -14.57 -2.99 -11.48
CA ALA A 200 -14.26 -3.63 -12.74
C ALA A 200 -15.53 -3.92 -13.56
N PHE A 201 -16.66 -4.24 -12.94
CA PHE A 201 -17.94 -4.40 -13.65
C PHE A 201 -18.52 -3.10 -14.16
N SER A 202 -18.24 -1.97 -13.51
CA SER A 202 -18.72 -0.66 -13.97
C SER A 202 -18.21 -0.31 -15.38
N ASP A 203 -17.01 -0.77 -15.75
CA ASP A 203 -16.42 -0.61 -17.08
C ASP A 203 -17.24 -1.34 -18.17
N TYR A 204 -18.08 -2.30 -17.77
CA TYR A 204 -18.88 -3.12 -18.67
C TYR A 204 -20.36 -2.74 -18.73
N HIS A 205 -20.81 -1.73 -17.97
CA HIS A 205 -22.21 -1.30 -17.95
C HIS A 205 -22.77 -0.97 -19.34
N GLN A 206 -21.94 -0.41 -20.23
CA GLN A 206 -22.36 -0.11 -21.60
C GLN A 206 -22.72 -1.38 -22.38
N TYR A 207 -21.95 -2.45 -22.24
CA TYR A 207 -22.21 -3.71 -22.92
C TYR A 207 -23.47 -4.40 -22.39
N ILE A 208 -23.68 -4.36 -21.08
CA ILE A 208 -24.91 -4.87 -20.45
C ILE A 208 -26.14 -4.13 -21.02
N ASN A 209 -26.07 -2.80 -21.15
CA ASN A 209 -27.16 -2.00 -21.71
C ASN A 209 -27.42 -2.33 -23.18
N LEU A 210 -26.36 -2.53 -23.98
CA LEU A 210 -26.49 -2.92 -25.39
C LEU A 210 -27.12 -4.32 -25.52
N GLN A 211 -26.70 -5.29 -24.71
CA GLN A 211 -27.25 -6.64 -24.73
C GLN A 211 -28.74 -6.65 -24.39
N LYS A 212 -29.15 -5.91 -23.36
CA LYS A 212 -30.56 -5.72 -22.99
C LYS A 212 -31.40 -5.00 -24.05
N LYS A 213 -30.78 -4.19 -24.91
CA LYS A 213 -31.48 -3.43 -25.96
C LYS A 213 -31.67 -4.26 -27.23
N TYR A 214 -30.70 -5.09 -27.58
CA TYR A 214 -30.64 -5.72 -28.90
C TYR A 214 -30.87 -7.24 -28.88
N PHE A 215 -30.73 -7.91 -27.73
CA PHE A 215 -30.74 -9.38 -27.66
C PHE A 215 -31.67 -9.97 -26.58
N ILE A 216 -32.22 -9.14 -25.68
CA ILE A 216 -33.23 -9.51 -24.68
C ILE A 216 -34.46 -8.67 -24.93
#